data_AF-A0A6G4ZYC7-F1
#
_entry.id   AF-A0A6G4ZYC7-F1
#
_cell.length_a   1.000
_cell.length_b   1.000
_cell.length_c   1.000
_cell.angle_alpha   90.00
_cell.angle_beta   90.00
_cell.angle_gamma   90.00
#
_symmetry.space_group_name_H-M   'P 1'
#
loop_
_entity.id
_entity.type
_entity.pdbx_description
1 polymer ?
#
loop_
_entity_poly.entity_id
_entity_poly.type
_entity_poly.pdbx_seq_one_letter_code
_entity_poly.pdbx_strand_id
1 'polypeptide(L)'
;ARRGERKEREKKLKIYKAATQKVIQKRQNQELDDEQLHITGQILQSNPDYTTMWNIRREVFMTHFSKSLKKNVEDGVGELLLTETALQKNPKSYGAWSHRAWAMENFPDMDWVKELRLCNLFLDQDERNFHCWDYRRFVCSHTKVTAEMELAFTMDRIAANFSNYSAWHYRSSLLPSVHPGPREGTVEEKVILEEYNLVQNATFTDPGDQSAWFYHRWLTGRQRPALDFLLLYISRENHRMIVHLTRHVTLADTKISIAVNGSSLQLSWEAPCQSLCSSLWWCHLHEGSLPGDCTLEAVVHGKDNEFATASLFIAATQKESKVTGNIPRNHLFSCELSASRTSVLENELKTCRELHDLEPLNKWPLLTCVLLMRALDGCKFRMDIKNPD
;
A
#
# COMPACT_ATOMS: atom_id res chain seq x y z
N ALA A 1 47.59 -15.16 13.93
CA ALA A 1 46.13 -14.95 13.86
C ALA A 1 45.56 -15.27 12.47
N ARG A 2 45.77 -14.45 11.43
CA ARG A 2 45.10 -14.55 10.10
C ARG A 2 45.19 -15.91 9.37
N ARG A 3 46.32 -16.63 9.47
CA ARG A 3 46.47 -17.97 8.82
C ARG A 3 45.73 -19.09 9.56
N GLY A 4 45.51 -18.94 10.87
CA GLY A 4 44.73 -19.88 11.69
C GLY A 4 43.24 -19.75 11.40
N GLU A 5 42.72 -18.52 11.40
CA GLU A 5 41.32 -18.21 11.06
C GLU A 5 40.93 -18.70 9.66
N ARG A 6 41.83 -18.54 8.68
CA ARG A 6 41.60 -19.04 7.31
C ARG A 6 41.47 -20.57 7.28
N LYS A 7 42.36 -21.29 7.96
CA LYS A 7 42.30 -22.77 8.04
C LYS A 7 41.02 -23.24 8.73
N GLU A 8 40.56 -22.53 9.75
CA GLU A 8 39.32 -22.87 10.46
C GLU A 8 38.09 -22.66 9.57
N ARG A 9 38.01 -21.53 8.84
CA ARG A 9 36.95 -21.26 7.85
C ARG A 9 36.92 -22.31 6.74
N GLU A 10 38.08 -22.71 6.22
CA GLU A 10 38.18 -23.77 5.21
C GLU A 10 37.67 -25.13 5.72
N LYS A 11 37.97 -25.48 6.98
CA LYS A 11 37.43 -26.70 7.60
C LYS A 11 35.90 -26.63 7.75
N LYS A 12 35.37 -25.53 8.26
CA LYS A 12 33.91 -25.31 8.38
C LYS A 12 33.21 -25.37 7.02
N LEU A 13 33.81 -24.78 5.99
CA LEU A 13 33.27 -24.82 4.63
C LEU A 13 33.23 -26.24 4.04
N LYS A 14 34.25 -27.06 4.29
CA LYS A 14 34.26 -28.46 3.84
C LYS A 14 33.13 -29.27 4.49
N ILE A 15 32.94 -29.12 5.79
CA ILE A 15 31.85 -29.78 6.53
C ILE A 15 30.49 -29.31 5.98
N TYR A 16 30.31 -28.00 5.80
CA TYR A 16 29.09 -27.41 5.25
C TYR A 16 28.76 -27.95 3.84
N LYS A 17 29.75 -28.04 2.96
CA LYS A 17 29.58 -28.57 1.60
C LYS A 17 29.19 -30.05 1.62
N ALA A 18 29.86 -30.85 2.44
CA ALA A 18 29.55 -32.28 2.57
C ALA A 18 28.13 -32.50 3.11
N ALA A 19 27.72 -31.75 4.14
CA ALA A 19 26.37 -31.78 4.69
C ALA A 19 25.32 -31.40 3.65
N THR A 20 25.57 -30.33 2.89
CA THR A 20 24.68 -29.87 1.80
C THR A 20 24.52 -30.95 0.73
N GLN A 21 25.63 -31.55 0.27
CA GLN A 21 25.60 -32.60 -0.74
C GLN A 21 24.85 -33.85 -0.26
N LYS A 22 25.03 -34.23 1.01
CA LYS A 22 24.31 -35.35 1.62
C LYS A 22 22.80 -35.10 1.63
N VAL A 23 22.35 -33.92 2.03
CA VAL A 23 20.92 -33.54 2.01
C VAL A 23 20.36 -33.62 0.58
N ILE A 24 21.07 -33.07 -0.41
CA ILE A 24 20.63 -33.10 -1.81
C ILE A 24 20.51 -34.54 -2.33
N GLN A 25 21.50 -35.40 -2.04
CA GLN A 25 21.47 -36.80 -2.47
C GLN A 25 20.29 -37.56 -1.83
N LYS A 26 20.06 -37.38 -0.52
CA LYS A 26 18.93 -38.00 0.16
C LYS A 26 17.58 -37.55 -0.43
N ARG A 27 17.43 -36.24 -0.71
CA ARG A 27 16.24 -35.71 -1.38
C ARG A 27 16.03 -36.33 -2.77
N GLN A 28 17.09 -36.47 -3.58
CA GLN A 28 17.02 -37.11 -4.90
C GLN A 28 16.61 -38.57 -4.83
N ASN A 29 17.06 -39.29 -3.81
CA ASN A 29 16.69 -40.68 -3.54
C ASN A 29 15.30 -40.82 -2.87
N GLN A 30 14.59 -39.72 -2.62
CA GLN A 30 13.33 -39.66 -1.85
C GLN A 30 13.43 -40.21 -0.41
N GLU A 31 14.62 -40.17 0.20
CA GLU A 31 14.88 -40.62 1.57
C GLU A 31 14.51 -39.54 2.61
N LEU A 32 13.24 -39.14 2.68
CA LEU A 32 12.76 -38.08 3.57
C LEU A 32 12.66 -38.58 5.02
N ASP A 33 13.60 -38.22 5.90
CA ASP A 33 13.74 -38.76 7.26
C ASP A 33 14.22 -37.73 8.29
N ASP A 34 14.29 -38.14 9.56
CA ASP A 34 14.76 -37.31 10.68
C ASP A 34 16.22 -36.88 10.54
N GLU A 35 17.04 -37.67 9.82
CA GLU A 35 18.43 -37.31 9.54
C GLU A 35 18.50 -36.07 8.62
N GLN A 36 17.62 -35.99 7.60
CA GLN A 36 17.50 -34.78 6.79
C GLN A 36 17.10 -33.57 7.63
N LEU A 37 16.18 -33.72 8.59
CA LEU A 37 15.82 -32.65 9.51
C LEU A 37 17.02 -32.25 10.38
N HIS A 38 17.80 -33.19 10.90
CA HIS A 38 18.97 -32.85 11.68
C HIS A 38 20.00 -32.03 10.88
N ILE A 39 20.36 -32.50 9.68
CA ILE A 39 21.41 -31.87 8.87
C ILE A 39 20.96 -30.50 8.35
N THR A 40 19.72 -30.39 7.85
CA THR A 40 19.18 -29.10 7.38
C THR A 40 19.10 -28.08 8.52
N GLY A 41 18.75 -28.50 9.74
CA GLY A 41 18.72 -27.63 10.92
C GLY A 41 20.09 -27.01 11.22
N GLN A 42 21.15 -27.82 11.21
CA GLN A 42 22.53 -27.32 11.40
C GLN A 42 22.94 -26.31 10.33
N ILE A 43 22.58 -26.58 9.06
CA ILE A 43 22.87 -25.67 7.94
C ILE A 43 22.14 -24.33 8.14
N LEU A 44 20.86 -24.37 8.50
CA LEU A 44 19.99 -23.19 8.60
C LEU A 44 20.29 -22.31 9.82
N GLN A 45 20.74 -22.89 10.95
CA GLN A 45 21.24 -22.11 12.08
C GLN A 45 22.46 -21.25 11.69
N SER A 46 23.28 -21.72 10.74
CA SER A 46 24.47 -21.00 10.27
C SER A 46 24.16 -20.07 9.08
N ASN A 47 23.27 -20.50 8.18
CA ASN A 47 22.89 -19.80 6.96
C ASN A 47 21.36 -19.87 6.76
N PRO A 48 20.60 -18.98 7.41
CA PRO A 48 19.14 -18.99 7.37
C PRO A 48 18.57 -18.61 6.01
N ASP A 49 19.37 -18.02 5.11
CA ASP A 49 18.94 -17.62 3.77
C ASP A 49 19.09 -18.73 2.72
N TYR A 50 19.46 -19.95 3.14
CA TYR A 50 19.46 -21.10 2.23
C TYR A 50 18.04 -21.65 2.04
N THR A 51 17.24 -20.98 1.21
CA THR A 51 15.82 -21.30 0.96
C THR A 51 15.56 -22.76 0.60
N THR A 52 16.44 -23.39 -0.18
CA THR A 52 16.30 -24.81 -0.54
C THR A 52 16.25 -25.72 0.69
N MET A 53 16.99 -25.41 1.75
CA MET A 53 16.99 -26.23 2.97
C MET A 53 15.65 -26.12 3.70
N TRP A 54 15.04 -24.94 3.78
CA TRP A 54 13.69 -24.77 4.32
C TRP A 54 12.66 -25.56 3.50
N ASN A 55 12.76 -25.55 2.17
CA ASN A 55 11.86 -26.33 1.30
C ASN A 55 11.98 -27.83 1.57
N ILE A 56 13.21 -28.35 1.70
CA ILE A 56 13.45 -29.76 2.00
C ILE A 56 12.86 -30.14 3.36
N ARG A 57 13.01 -29.29 4.39
CA ARG A 57 12.36 -29.53 5.69
C ARG A 57 10.85 -29.65 5.58
N ARG A 58 10.21 -28.74 4.85
CA ARG A 58 8.76 -28.79 4.61
C ARG A 58 8.37 -30.07 3.88
N GLU A 59 9.13 -30.51 2.88
CA GLU A 59 8.89 -31.77 2.17
C GLU A 59 8.93 -32.98 3.10
N VAL A 60 9.90 -33.03 4.02
CA VAL A 60 9.99 -34.09 5.02
C VAL A 60 8.73 -34.12 5.88
N PHE A 61 8.33 -33.00 6.49
CA PHE A 61 7.12 -32.96 7.31
C PHE A 61 5.82 -33.20 6.53
N MET A 62 5.74 -32.75 5.27
CA MET A 62 4.53 -32.94 4.47
C MET A 62 4.39 -34.36 3.91
N THR A 63 5.49 -35.07 3.68
CA THR A 63 5.48 -36.37 2.98
C THR A 63 5.77 -37.55 3.91
N HIS A 64 6.74 -37.42 4.81
CA HIS A 64 7.13 -38.49 5.73
C HIS A 64 6.10 -38.64 6.85
N PHE A 65 5.75 -37.54 7.50
CA PHE A 65 4.80 -37.54 8.63
C PHE A 65 3.34 -37.71 8.17
N SER A 66 2.96 -37.36 6.93
CA SER A 66 1.61 -37.68 6.43
C SER A 66 1.37 -39.19 6.23
N LYS A 67 2.43 -40.00 6.09
CA LYS A 67 2.34 -41.43 5.78
C LYS A 67 2.58 -42.36 6.98
N SER A 68 3.35 -41.94 7.99
CA SER A 68 3.79 -42.82 9.09
C SER A 68 3.59 -42.29 10.51
N LEU A 69 3.57 -40.97 10.73
CA LEU A 69 3.58 -40.34 12.07
C LEU A 69 2.77 -39.03 12.06
N LYS A 70 1.65 -38.94 12.77
CA LYS A 70 0.93 -37.66 12.89
C LYS A 70 1.87 -36.59 13.48
N LYS A 71 2.00 -35.46 12.78
CA LYS A 71 2.69 -34.26 13.29
C LYS A 71 2.09 -33.90 14.65
N ASN A 72 2.94 -33.67 15.64
CA ASN A 72 2.52 -33.24 16.97
C ASN A 72 2.96 -31.80 17.26
N VAL A 73 2.58 -31.29 18.43
CA VAL A 73 2.92 -29.92 18.84
C VAL A 73 4.43 -29.80 19.11
N GLU A 74 5.08 -30.85 19.58
CA GLU A 74 6.52 -30.87 19.87
C GLU A 74 7.38 -30.68 18.62
N ASP A 75 6.97 -31.29 17.49
CA ASP A 75 7.59 -31.08 16.19
C ASP A 75 7.52 -29.61 15.78
N GLY A 76 6.33 -28.99 15.93
CA GLY A 76 6.10 -27.58 15.66
C GLY A 76 6.95 -26.67 16.54
N VAL A 77 7.01 -26.95 17.84
CA VAL A 77 7.87 -26.24 18.80
C VAL A 77 9.35 -26.36 18.42
N GLY A 78 9.79 -27.52 17.95
CA GLY A 78 11.14 -27.74 17.43
C GLY A 78 11.45 -26.84 16.22
N GLU A 79 10.52 -26.72 15.27
CA GLU A 79 10.65 -25.82 14.12
C GLU A 79 10.64 -24.34 14.54
N LEU A 80 9.84 -23.97 15.53
CA LEU A 80 9.86 -22.61 16.09
C LEU A 80 11.20 -22.29 16.76
N LEU A 81 11.82 -23.24 17.48
CA LEU A 81 13.13 -23.02 18.09
C LEU A 81 14.23 -22.86 17.02
N LEU A 82 14.16 -23.66 15.95
CA LEU A 82 15.08 -23.55 14.82
C LEU A 82 14.96 -22.19 14.15
N THR A 83 13.74 -21.76 13.84
CA THR A 83 13.50 -20.44 13.19
C THR A 83 13.87 -19.29 14.12
N GLU A 84 13.66 -19.40 15.43
CA GLU A 84 14.11 -18.40 16.41
C GLU A 84 15.64 -18.26 16.40
N THR A 85 16.38 -19.38 16.43
CA THR A 85 17.85 -19.38 16.33
C THR A 85 18.32 -18.76 15.01
N ALA A 86 17.66 -19.11 13.91
CA ALA A 86 17.93 -18.54 12.59
C ALA A 86 17.68 -17.02 12.55
N LEU A 87 16.61 -16.54 13.19
CA LEU A 87 16.26 -15.12 13.25
C LEU A 87 17.16 -14.31 14.19
N GLN A 88 17.64 -14.91 15.29
CA GLN A 88 18.70 -14.31 16.10
C GLN A 88 20.00 -14.14 15.29
N LYS A 89 20.27 -15.04 14.34
CA LYS A 89 21.41 -14.94 13.44
C LYS A 89 21.20 -13.89 12.33
N ASN A 90 20.04 -13.90 11.70
CA ASN A 90 19.63 -12.92 10.70
C ASN A 90 18.14 -12.59 10.87
N PRO A 91 17.79 -11.47 11.53
CA PRO A 91 16.39 -11.11 11.79
C PRO A 91 15.62 -10.68 10.53
N LYS A 92 16.31 -10.57 9.39
CA LYS A 92 15.78 -10.18 8.08
C LYS A 92 15.75 -11.34 7.09
N SER A 93 15.86 -12.58 7.58
CA SER A 93 15.80 -13.76 6.72
C SER A 93 14.38 -14.07 6.29
N TYR A 94 14.08 -13.89 4.99
CA TYR A 94 12.80 -14.28 4.40
C TYR A 94 12.50 -15.77 4.62
N GLY A 95 13.51 -16.64 4.47
CA GLY A 95 13.36 -18.08 4.62
C GLY A 95 12.90 -18.47 6.03
N ALA A 96 13.52 -17.88 7.06
CA ALA A 96 13.19 -18.16 8.44
C ALA A 96 11.77 -17.67 8.81
N TRP A 97 11.40 -16.42 8.47
CA TRP A 97 10.05 -15.91 8.72
C TRP A 97 8.97 -16.70 7.97
N SER A 98 9.21 -17.02 6.69
CA SER A 98 8.28 -17.82 5.89
C SER A 98 8.10 -19.23 6.46
N HIS A 99 9.19 -19.88 6.89
CA HIS A 99 9.11 -21.20 7.50
C HIS A 99 8.40 -21.17 8.86
N ARG A 100 8.61 -20.10 9.64
CA ARG A 100 7.94 -19.90 10.92
C ARG A 100 6.42 -19.75 10.74
N ALA A 101 5.98 -18.96 9.76
CA ALA A 101 4.56 -18.83 9.41
C ALA A 101 3.96 -20.18 8.98
N TRP A 102 4.65 -20.89 8.07
CA TRP A 102 4.24 -22.22 7.63
C TRP A 102 4.11 -23.19 8.82
N ALA A 103 5.05 -23.20 9.76
CA ALA A 103 5.00 -24.07 10.93
C ALA A 103 3.76 -23.75 11.80
N MET A 104 3.48 -22.47 12.05
CA MET A 104 2.29 -22.06 12.82
C MET A 104 0.97 -22.56 12.21
N GLU A 105 0.88 -22.65 10.88
CA GLU A 105 -0.34 -23.13 10.19
C GLU A 105 -0.41 -24.66 10.06
N ASN A 106 0.72 -25.36 10.11
CA ASN A 106 0.81 -26.77 9.70
C ASN A 106 0.99 -27.77 10.84
N PHE A 107 1.26 -27.30 12.06
CA PHE A 107 1.33 -28.12 13.27
C PHE A 107 0.11 -27.87 14.17
N PRO A 108 -0.39 -28.88 14.88
CA PRO A 108 -1.54 -28.72 15.78
C PRO A 108 -1.18 -27.93 17.04
N ASP A 109 -2.19 -27.31 17.66
CA ASP A 109 -2.12 -26.71 19.00
C ASP A 109 -1.02 -25.64 19.21
N MET A 110 -0.68 -24.90 18.15
CA MET A 110 0.34 -23.85 18.21
C MET A 110 -0.13 -22.61 19.01
N ASP A 111 0.76 -22.05 19.83
CA ASP A 111 0.49 -20.88 20.69
C ASP A 111 0.69 -19.55 19.93
N TRP A 112 -0.37 -19.08 19.30
CA TRP A 112 -0.40 -17.78 18.60
C TRP A 112 -0.17 -16.58 19.53
N VAL A 113 -0.52 -16.68 20.82
CA VAL A 113 -0.33 -15.57 21.77
C VAL A 113 1.16 -15.42 22.11
N LYS A 114 1.90 -16.53 22.18
CA LYS A 114 3.37 -16.50 22.31
C LYS A 114 4.02 -15.84 21.10
N GLU A 115 3.53 -16.09 19.90
CA GLU A 115 4.07 -15.45 18.69
C GLU A 115 3.81 -13.94 18.65
N LEU A 116 2.68 -13.48 19.18
CA LEU A 116 2.43 -12.04 19.32
C LEU A 116 3.44 -11.39 20.29
N ARG A 117 3.76 -12.05 21.41
CA ARG A 117 4.80 -11.60 22.34
C ARG A 117 6.18 -11.61 21.70
N LEU A 118 6.48 -12.61 20.86
CA LEU A 118 7.73 -12.65 20.09
C LEU A 118 7.83 -11.45 19.14
N CYS A 119 6.75 -11.10 18.45
CA CYS A 119 6.72 -9.92 17.58
C CYS A 119 7.07 -8.65 18.38
N ASN A 120 6.53 -8.49 19.58
CA ASN A 120 6.89 -7.36 20.44
C ASN A 120 8.40 -7.33 20.72
N LEU A 121 8.98 -8.46 21.10
CA LEU A 121 10.42 -8.55 21.40
C LEU A 121 11.29 -8.19 20.19
N PHE A 122 10.93 -8.66 18.99
CA PHE A 122 11.69 -8.34 17.78
C PHE A 122 11.55 -6.87 17.37
N LEU A 123 10.37 -6.28 17.57
CA LEU A 123 10.14 -4.85 17.32
C LEU A 123 10.76 -3.96 18.38
N ASP A 124 10.96 -4.43 19.61
CA ASP A 124 11.74 -3.72 20.63
C ASP A 124 13.23 -3.66 20.26
N GLN A 125 13.74 -4.66 19.51
CA GLN A 125 15.13 -4.71 19.06
C GLN A 125 15.37 -3.95 17.75
N ASP A 126 14.48 -4.09 16.77
CA ASP A 126 14.49 -3.36 15.50
C ASP A 126 13.06 -3.00 15.12
N GLU A 127 12.62 -1.82 15.55
CA GLU A 127 11.27 -1.32 15.33
C GLU A 127 10.92 -1.12 13.84
N ARG A 128 11.94 -1.09 12.96
CA ARG A 128 11.81 -0.94 11.50
C ARG A 128 11.90 -2.28 10.77
N ASN A 129 11.94 -3.40 11.50
CA ASN A 129 11.96 -4.73 10.90
C ASN A 129 10.61 -5.03 10.25
N PHE A 130 10.48 -4.70 8.97
CA PHE A 130 9.23 -4.92 8.23
C PHE A 130 8.83 -6.40 8.16
N HIS A 131 9.78 -7.34 8.19
CA HIS A 131 9.44 -8.76 8.23
C HIS A 131 8.69 -9.13 9.51
N CYS A 132 9.08 -8.53 10.65
CA CYS A 132 8.38 -8.73 11.91
C CYS A 132 7.01 -8.05 11.92
N TRP A 133 6.89 -6.85 11.34
CA TRP A 133 5.58 -6.22 11.15
C TRP A 133 4.64 -7.04 10.25
N ASP A 134 5.16 -7.61 9.17
CA ASP A 134 4.41 -8.50 8.28
C ASP A 134 3.98 -9.78 9.01
N TYR A 135 4.91 -10.40 9.75
CA TYR A 135 4.62 -11.58 10.56
C TYR A 135 3.61 -11.29 11.67
N ARG A 136 3.68 -10.10 12.30
CA ARG A 136 2.69 -9.67 13.29
C ARG A 136 1.29 -9.60 12.69
N ARG A 137 1.12 -9.02 11.50
CA ARG A 137 -0.19 -8.96 10.82
C ARG A 137 -0.73 -10.36 10.53
N PHE A 138 0.15 -11.27 10.10
CA PHE A 138 -0.17 -12.68 9.93
C PHE A 138 -0.58 -13.37 11.25
N VAL A 139 0.14 -13.15 12.35
CA VAL A 139 -0.23 -13.69 13.66
C VAL A 139 -1.57 -13.12 14.11
N CYS A 140 -1.79 -11.82 13.95
CA CYS A 140 -3.05 -11.16 14.34
C CYS A 140 -4.26 -11.76 13.61
N SER A 141 -4.14 -12.10 12.32
CA SER A 141 -5.23 -12.73 11.55
C SER A 141 -5.64 -14.13 12.06
N HIS A 142 -4.84 -14.74 12.93
CA HIS A 142 -5.10 -16.04 13.55
C HIS A 142 -5.44 -15.94 15.04
N THR A 143 -5.56 -14.73 15.57
CA THR A 143 -5.89 -14.47 16.98
C THR A 143 -7.19 -13.68 17.11
N LYS A 144 -7.58 -13.35 18.34
CA LYS A 144 -8.72 -12.46 18.63
C LYS A 144 -8.33 -10.98 18.69
N VAL A 145 -7.11 -10.62 18.30
CA VAL A 145 -6.65 -9.23 18.29
C VAL A 145 -7.40 -8.49 17.19
N THR A 146 -8.11 -7.42 17.57
CA THR A 146 -8.91 -6.62 16.63
C THR A 146 -8.07 -5.51 15.99
N ALA A 147 -8.60 -4.89 14.92
CA ALA A 147 -7.94 -3.77 14.27
C ALA A 147 -7.79 -2.56 15.23
N GLU A 148 -8.73 -2.37 16.16
CA GLU A 148 -8.68 -1.36 17.22
C GLU A 148 -7.51 -1.61 18.19
N MET A 149 -7.29 -2.87 18.57
CA MET A 149 -6.15 -3.25 19.43
C MET A 149 -4.82 -3.00 18.74
N GLU A 150 -4.71 -3.32 17.44
CA GLU A 150 -3.51 -3.01 16.67
C GLU A 150 -3.34 -1.51 16.44
N LEU A 151 -4.44 -0.75 16.29
CA LEU A 151 -4.38 0.71 16.21
C LEU A 151 -3.84 1.30 17.52
N ALA A 152 -4.26 0.78 18.68
CA ALA A 152 -3.69 1.16 19.97
C ALA A 152 -2.19 0.78 20.06
N PHE A 153 -1.81 -0.41 19.60
CA PHE A 153 -0.40 -0.81 19.55
C PHE A 153 0.47 0.14 18.71
N THR A 154 -0.04 0.64 17.57
CA THR A 154 0.71 1.65 16.79
C THR A 154 0.93 2.94 17.58
N MET A 155 -0.03 3.34 18.40
CA MET A 155 0.10 4.53 19.25
C MET A 155 1.18 4.34 20.32
N ASP A 156 1.21 3.18 20.97
CA ASP A 156 2.26 2.85 21.95
C ASP A 156 3.66 2.91 21.30
N ARG A 157 3.77 2.40 20.07
CA ARG A 157 5.04 2.39 19.30
C ARG A 157 5.47 3.79 18.88
N ILE A 158 4.53 4.64 18.46
CA ILE A 158 4.80 6.05 18.11
C ILE A 158 5.19 6.84 19.37
N ALA A 159 4.51 6.63 20.49
CA ALA A 159 4.83 7.30 21.75
C ALA A 159 6.21 6.91 22.29
N ALA A 160 6.62 5.65 22.10
CA ALA A 160 7.96 5.19 22.43
C ALA A 160 9.03 5.76 21.48
N ASN A 161 8.71 5.90 20.19
CA ASN A 161 9.58 6.51 19.20
C ASN A 161 8.80 7.12 18.03
N PHE A 162 8.74 8.45 17.97
CA PHE A 162 8.05 9.18 16.91
C PHE A 162 8.71 9.00 15.53
N SER A 163 9.96 8.58 15.45
CA SER A 163 10.65 8.26 14.19
C SER A 163 10.28 6.90 13.58
N ASN A 164 9.40 6.14 14.23
CA ASN A 164 9.03 4.80 13.78
C ASN A 164 8.06 4.84 12.57
N TYR A 165 8.63 4.95 11.36
CA TYR A 165 7.87 4.93 10.11
C TYR A 165 6.94 3.72 9.97
N SER A 166 7.35 2.55 10.45
CA SER A 166 6.54 1.34 10.34
C SER A 166 5.26 1.41 11.16
N ALA A 167 5.31 2.03 12.35
CA ALA A 167 4.13 2.26 13.17
C ALA A 167 3.17 3.28 12.52
N TRP A 168 3.69 4.41 12.01
CA TRP A 168 2.90 5.40 11.26
C TRP A 168 2.24 4.79 10.02
N HIS A 169 3.00 4.00 9.25
CA HIS A 169 2.47 3.33 8.07
C HIS A 169 1.37 2.35 8.44
N TYR A 170 1.57 1.52 9.47
CA TYR A 170 0.56 0.57 9.87
C TYR A 170 -0.70 1.27 10.40
N ARG A 171 -0.53 2.35 11.17
CA ARG A 171 -1.63 3.23 11.61
C ARG A 171 -2.45 3.74 10.43
N SER A 172 -1.80 4.26 9.38
CA SER A 172 -2.47 4.76 8.17
C SER A 172 -3.29 3.69 7.43
N SER A 173 -2.90 2.41 7.54
CA SER A 173 -3.61 1.29 6.93
C SER A 173 -4.79 0.77 7.76
N LEU A 174 -4.75 0.96 9.09
CA LEU A 174 -5.79 0.53 10.03
C LEU A 174 -6.91 1.56 10.16
N LEU A 175 -6.58 2.85 10.11
CA LEU A 175 -7.57 3.92 10.32
C LEU A 175 -8.79 3.83 9.39
N PRO A 176 -8.67 3.55 8.07
CA PRO A 176 -9.85 3.45 7.20
C PRO A 176 -10.78 2.28 7.52
N SER A 177 -10.28 1.20 8.14
CA SER A 177 -11.12 0.06 8.52
C SER A 177 -11.71 0.22 9.92
N VAL A 178 -10.98 0.84 10.85
CA VAL A 178 -11.42 1.07 12.23
C VAL A 178 -12.38 2.27 12.34
N HIS A 179 -12.10 3.34 11.59
CA HIS A 179 -12.87 4.60 11.59
C HIS A 179 -13.26 4.97 10.16
N PRO A 180 -14.15 4.20 9.51
CA PRO A 180 -14.47 4.38 8.10
C PRO A 180 -15.14 5.74 7.85
N GLY A 181 -14.64 6.45 6.83
CA GLY A 181 -15.25 7.67 6.33
C GLY A 181 -16.40 7.42 5.35
N PRO A 182 -16.93 8.48 4.71
CA PRO A 182 -18.08 8.39 3.81
C PRO A 182 -17.78 7.65 2.49
N ARG A 183 -16.51 7.44 2.15
CA ARG A 183 -16.07 6.69 0.97
C ARG A 183 -15.11 5.58 1.37
N GLU A 184 -15.07 4.51 0.59
CA GLU A 184 -14.13 3.42 0.81
C GLU A 184 -12.67 3.93 0.86
N GLY A 185 -11.92 3.44 1.85
CA GLY A 185 -10.53 3.84 2.07
C GLY A 185 -10.33 5.24 2.68
N THR A 186 -11.42 5.95 3.03
CA THR A 186 -11.33 7.22 3.77
C THR A 186 -11.55 7.01 5.27
N VAL A 187 -11.16 8.01 6.06
CA VAL A 187 -11.27 8.01 7.52
C VAL A 187 -12.30 9.06 7.94
N GLU A 188 -13.03 8.81 9.03
CA GLU A 188 -13.92 9.80 9.64
C GLU A 188 -13.18 11.11 9.91
N GLU A 189 -13.82 12.24 9.56
CA GLU A 189 -13.19 13.56 9.65
C GLU A 189 -12.75 13.90 11.07
N LYS A 190 -13.56 13.59 12.08
CA LYS A 190 -13.22 13.82 13.48
C LYS A 190 -11.88 13.17 13.85
N VAL A 191 -11.66 11.93 13.40
CA VAL A 191 -10.42 11.19 13.66
C VAL A 191 -9.25 11.79 12.88
N ILE A 192 -9.46 12.24 11.64
CA ILE A 192 -8.43 12.97 10.88
C ILE A 192 -7.96 14.22 11.66
N LEU A 193 -8.87 14.97 12.28
CA LEU A 193 -8.50 16.16 13.08
C LEU A 193 -7.70 15.78 14.33
N GLU A 194 -8.02 14.66 14.98
CA GLU A 194 -7.25 14.12 16.11
C GLU A 194 -5.84 13.68 15.67
N GLU A 195 -5.71 13.04 14.51
CA GLU A 195 -4.44 12.61 13.94
C GLU A 195 -3.53 13.78 13.52
N TYR A 196 -4.10 14.92 13.13
CA TYR A 196 -3.32 16.15 12.90
C TYR A 196 -2.61 16.62 14.18
N ASN A 197 -3.30 16.62 15.32
CA ASN A 197 -2.68 16.98 16.60
C ASN A 197 -1.55 16.01 16.97
N LEU A 198 -1.76 14.71 16.73
CA LEU A 198 -0.75 13.68 17.00
C LEU A 198 0.51 13.90 16.14
N VAL A 199 0.35 14.09 14.84
CA VAL A 199 1.50 14.24 13.93
C VAL A 199 2.21 15.58 14.12
N GLN A 200 1.48 16.64 14.47
CA GLN A 200 2.05 17.94 14.77
C GLN A 200 3.02 17.81 15.97
N ASN A 201 2.61 17.20 17.07
CA ASN A 201 3.51 16.99 18.22
C ASN A 201 4.80 16.26 17.82
N ALA A 202 4.72 15.27 16.92
CA ALA A 202 5.87 14.53 16.43
C ALA A 202 6.81 15.41 15.56
N THR A 203 6.26 16.16 14.60
CA THR A 203 7.06 17.01 13.70
C THR A 203 7.70 18.20 14.40
N PHE A 204 7.11 18.70 15.50
CA PHE A 204 7.71 19.76 16.31
C PHE A 204 8.77 19.24 17.28
N THR A 205 8.65 17.99 17.74
CA THR A 205 9.62 17.38 18.66
C THR A 205 10.92 17.02 17.94
N ASP A 206 10.82 16.47 16.72
CA ASP A 206 11.96 16.20 15.85
C ASP A 206 11.63 16.60 14.40
N PRO A 207 11.87 17.88 14.04
CA PRO A 207 11.62 18.40 12.69
C PRO A 207 12.42 17.66 11.61
N GLY A 208 13.55 17.06 11.97
CA GLY A 208 14.41 16.33 11.04
C GLY A 208 13.86 14.95 10.66
N ASP A 209 13.01 14.36 11.50
CA ASP A 209 12.43 13.04 11.26
C ASP A 209 11.39 13.08 10.14
N GLN A 210 11.63 12.30 9.08
CA GLN A 210 10.76 12.28 7.92
C GLN A 210 9.42 11.55 8.14
N SER A 211 9.32 10.68 9.14
CA SER A 211 8.21 9.72 9.26
C SER A 211 6.91 10.43 9.56
N ALA A 212 6.93 11.34 10.54
CA ALA A 212 5.79 12.17 10.87
C ALA A 212 5.37 13.05 9.67
N TRP A 213 6.32 13.62 8.91
CA TRP A 213 6.00 14.42 7.72
C TRP A 213 5.32 13.62 6.59
N PHE A 214 5.75 12.38 6.36
CA PHE A 214 5.08 11.49 5.42
C PHE A 214 3.67 11.14 5.88
N TYR A 215 3.47 10.92 7.18
CA TYR A 215 2.15 10.69 7.75
C TYR A 215 1.25 11.93 7.65
N HIS A 216 1.78 13.13 7.96
CA HIS A 216 1.08 14.40 7.77
C HIS A 216 0.66 14.60 6.32
N ARG A 217 1.54 14.27 5.37
CA ARG A 217 1.22 14.30 3.94
C ARG A 217 0.10 13.32 3.58
N TRP A 218 0.04 12.15 4.21
CA TRP A 218 -1.06 11.20 4.03
C TRP A 218 -2.39 11.74 4.58
N LEU A 219 -2.41 12.38 5.76
CA LEU A 219 -3.59 13.06 6.32
C LEU A 219 -4.10 14.19 5.41
N THR A 220 -3.16 14.93 4.83
CA THR A 220 -3.41 16.00 3.85
C THR A 220 -3.74 15.44 2.46
N GLY A 221 -3.65 14.13 2.30
CA GLY A 221 -3.72 13.40 1.04
C GLY A 221 -4.94 13.75 0.21
N ARG A 222 -4.74 13.64 -1.10
CA ARG A 222 -5.79 13.85 -2.09
C ARG A 222 -6.63 12.59 -2.15
N GLN A 223 -7.89 12.68 -1.72
CA GLN A 223 -8.87 11.63 -1.99
C GLN A 223 -8.85 11.32 -3.49
N ARG A 224 -9.07 10.04 -3.83
CA ARG A 224 -9.31 9.66 -5.23
C ARG A 224 -10.47 10.53 -5.75
N PRO A 225 -10.29 11.29 -6.84
CA PRO A 225 -11.34 12.17 -7.32
C PRO A 225 -12.56 11.34 -7.72
N ALA A 226 -13.75 11.87 -7.42
CA ALA A 226 -15.00 11.27 -7.88
C ALA A 226 -14.96 11.11 -9.41
N LEU A 227 -15.65 10.08 -9.91
CA LEU A 227 -15.67 9.79 -11.34
C LEU A 227 -16.47 10.91 -12.00
N ASP A 228 -15.85 11.65 -12.91
CA ASP A 228 -16.51 12.70 -13.67
C ASP A 228 -15.76 12.98 -14.98
N PHE A 229 -16.33 13.84 -15.82
CA PHE A 229 -15.75 14.31 -17.06
C PHE A 229 -14.79 15.48 -16.82
N LEU A 230 -13.55 15.36 -17.28
CA LEU A 230 -12.68 16.51 -17.52
C LEU A 230 -13.04 17.20 -18.84
N LEU A 231 -13.43 16.41 -19.84
CA LEU A 231 -13.81 16.90 -21.16
C LEU A 231 -14.69 15.85 -21.86
N LEU A 232 -15.81 16.30 -22.41
CA LEU A 232 -16.51 15.63 -23.50
C LEU A 232 -16.39 16.53 -24.73
N TYR A 233 -15.84 15.99 -25.82
CA TYR A 233 -15.60 16.71 -27.06
C TYR A 233 -16.12 15.94 -28.25
N ILE A 234 -16.68 16.65 -29.22
CA ILE A 234 -17.17 16.08 -30.47
C ILE A 234 -16.77 16.92 -31.67
N SER A 235 -16.44 16.25 -32.78
CA SER A 235 -16.08 16.87 -34.05
C SER A 235 -16.84 16.22 -35.20
N ARG A 236 -17.63 17.01 -35.92
CA ARG A 236 -18.29 16.60 -37.18
C ARG A 236 -17.26 16.38 -38.28
N GLU A 237 -16.33 17.31 -38.41
CA GLU A 237 -15.30 17.30 -39.47
C GLU A 237 -14.38 16.08 -39.39
N ASN A 238 -14.01 15.67 -38.18
CA ASN A 238 -13.13 14.52 -37.98
C ASN A 238 -13.89 13.21 -37.72
N HIS A 239 -15.22 13.25 -37.66
CA HIS A 239 -16.07 12.12 -37.27
C HIS A 239 -15.57 11.43 -35.99
N ARG A 240 -15.31 12.23 -34.95
CA ARG A 240 -14.68 11.75 -33.70
C ARG A 240 -15.35 12.31 -32.45
N MET A 241 -15.36 11.48 -31.42
CA MET A 241 -15.71 11.85 -30.06
C MET A 241 -14.56 11.53 -29.12
N ILE A 242 -14.35 12.38 -28.12
CA ILE A 242 -13.34 12.21 -27.08
C ILE A 242 -14.01 12.37 -25.71
N VAL A 243 -13.75 11.43 -24.82
CA VAL A 243 -14.13 11.44 -23.41
C VAL A 243 -12.85 11.43 -22.58
N HIS A 244 -12.64 12.47 -21.79
CA HIS A 244 -11.57 12.55 -20.80
C HIS A 244 -12.18 12.58 -19.41
N LEU A 245 -11.76 11.68 -18.54
CA LEU A 245 -12.29 11.46 -17.20
C LEU A 245 -11.30 11.92 -16.13
N THR A 246 -11.81 12.19 -14.93
CA THR A 246 -11.02 12.61 -13.76
C THR A 246 -10.06 11.55 -13.23
N ARG A 247 -10.24 10.29 -13.63
CA ARG A 247 -9.39 9.14 -13.25
C ARG A 247 -9.24 8.18 -14.42
N HIS A 248 -8.20 7.34 -14.35
CA HIS A 248 -8.04 6.23 -15.29
C HIS A 248 -9.09 5.15 -15.01
N VAL A 249 -9.71 4.65 -16.08
CA VAL A 249 -10.71 3.57 -16.04
C VAL A 249 -10.35 2.47 -17.02
N THR A 250 -10.85 1.27 -16.77
CA THR A 250 -10.79 0.14 -17.72
C THR A 250 -12.19 -0.10 -18.27
N LEU A 251 -12.32 -0.44 -19.56
CA LEU A 251 -13.62 -0.74 -20.15
C LEU A 251 -14.20 -2.11 -19.72
N ALA A 252 -13.39 -2.94 -19.04
CA ALA A 252 -13.88 -4.16 -18.39
C ALA A 252 -14.79 -3.83 -17.19
N ASP A 253 -14.50 -2.72 -16.52
CA ASP A 253 -15.12 -2.33 -15.26
C ASP A 253 -15.93 -1.03 -15.38
N THR A 254 -15.96 -0.41 -16.56
CA THR A 254 -16.59 0.89 -16.78
C THR A 254 -17.30 0.91 -18.13
N LYS A 255 -18.58 1.27 -18.10
CA LYS A 255 -19.41 1.41 -19.31
C LYS A 255 -19.61 2.88 -19.64
N ILE A 256 -19.20 3.28 -20.85
CA ILE A 256 -19.43 4.62 -21.40
C ILE A 256 -20.56 4.53 -22.41
N SER A 257 -21.68 5.20 -22.13
CA SER A 257 -22.89 5.20 -22.96
C SER A 257 -23.20 6.62 -23.43
N ILE A 258 -23.53 6.78 -24.71
CA ILE A 258 -23.84 8.07 -25.33
C ILE A 258 -25.21 7.97 -25.99
N ALA A 259 -26.08 8.93 -25.73
CA ALA A 259 -27.31 9.14 -26.46
C ALA A 259 -27.26 10.46 -27.23
N VAL A 260 -27.79 10.47 -28.46
CA VAL A 260 -27.97 11.67 -29.27
C VAL A 260 -29.45 11.85 -29.54
N ASN A 261 -30.01 12.99 -29.15
CA ASN A 261 -31.43 13.29 -29.24
C ASN A 261 -32.30 12.17 -28.63
N GLY A 262 -31.87 11.61 -27.51
CA GLY A 262 -32.53 10.49 -26.81
C GLY A 262 -32.28 9.09 -27.40
N SER A 263 -31.58 8.97 -28.54
CA SER A 263 -31.25 7.68 -29.16
C SER A 263 -29.85 7.23 -28.81
N SER A 264 -29.72 6.04 -28.20
CA SER A 264 -28.41 5.47 -27.82
C SER A 264 -27.57 5.15 -29.05
N LEU A 265 -26.31 5.58 -29.05
CA LEU A 265 -25.32 5.21 -30.05
C LEU A 265 -24.59 3.93 -29.63
N GLN A 266 -24.33 3.05 -30.60
CA GLN A 266 -23.42 1.92 -30.45
C GLN A 266 -22.03 2.37 -30.84
N LEU A 267 -21.12 2.47 -29.88
CA LEU A 267 -19.78 3.02 -30.06
C LEU A 267 -18.73 2.01 -29.59
N SER A 268 -17.62 1.94 -30.32
CA SER A 268 -16.43 1.20 -29.91
C SER A 268 -15.36 2.19 -29.47
N TRP A 269 -14.93 2.07 -28.21
CA TRP A 269 -14.01 2.99 -27.58
C TRP A 269 -12.56 2.52 -27.69
N GLU A 270 -11.67 3.43 -28.02
CA GLU A 270 -10.23 3.20 -28.14
C GLU A 270 -9.47 4.11 -27.17
N ALA A 271 -8.36 3.60 -26.64
CA ALA A 271 -7.42 4.40 -25.87
C ALA A 271 -6.31 4.95 -26.80
N PRO A 272 -5.68 6.11 -26.48
CA PRO A 272 -4.56 6.64 -27.26
C PRO A 272 -3.32 5.74 -27.29
N CYS A 273 -3.24 4.76 -26.39
CA CYS A 273 -2.15 3.81 -26.28
C CYS A 273 -2.71 2.39 -26.16
N GLN A 274 -1.85 1.37 -26.29
CA GLN A 274 -2.25 -0.04 -26.13
C GLN A 274 -2.63 -0.41 -24.68
N SER A 275 -2.80 0.57 -23.79
CA SER A 275 -3.22 0.35 -22.42
C SER A 275 -4.71 0.01 -22.36
N LEU A 276 -5.05 -0.99 -21.56
CA LEU A 276 -6.43 -1.32 -21.19
C LEU A 276 -6.99 -0.40 -20.10
N CYS A 277 -6.18 0.55 -19.61
CA CYS A 277 -6.53 1.52 -18.57
C CYS A 277 -6.15 2.94 -19.02
N SER A 278 -7.13 3.82 -19.18
CA SER A 278 -6.94 5.19 -19.68
C SER A 278 -7.93 6.15 -19.02
N SER A 279 -7.51 7.40 -18.80
CA SER A 279 -8.44 8.49 -18.48
C SER A 279 -9.06 9.08 -19.74
N LEU A 280 -8.43 8.89 -20.90
CA LEU A 280 -8.89 9.43 -22.19
C LEU A 280 -9.28 8.28 -23.12
N TRP A 281 -10.51 8.36 -23.61
CA TRP A 281 -11.11 7.42 -24.55
C TRP A 281 -11.63 8.19 -25.74
N TRP A 282 -11.55 7.60 -26.92
CA TRP A 282 -12.06 8.22 -28.13
C TRP A 282 -12.72 7.17 -29.01
N CYS A 283 -13.59 7.60 -29.91
CA CYS A 283 -14.21 6.71 -30.88
C CYS A 283 -14.46 7.43 -32.20
N HIS A 284 -14.61 6.64 -33.26
CA HIS A 284 -15.13 7.12 -34.54
C HIS A 284 -16.66 7.17 -34.50
N LEU A 285 -17.21 8.22 -35.12
CA LEU A 285 -18.65 8.38 -35.32
C LEU A 285 -19.00 7.95 -36.74
N HIS A 286 -20.06 7.15 -36.89
CA HIS A 286 -20.57 6.81 -38.21
C HIS A 286 -21.20 8.05 -38.88
N GLU A 287 -21.18 8.08 -40.21
CA GLU A 287 -21.91 9.11 -40.96
C GLU A 287 -23.39 9.12 -40.56
N GLY A 288 -23.95 10.31 -40.40
CA GLY A 288 -25.35 10.48 -39.95
C GLY A 288 -25.55 10.36 -38.43
N SER A 289 -24.52 10.08 -37.62
CA SER A 289 -24.65 10.02 -36.15
C SER A 289 -25.04 11.35 -35.50
N LEU A 290 -24.89 12.47 -36.22
CA LEU A 290 -25.19 13.82 -35.75
C LEU A 290 -26.10 14.55 -36.76
N PRO A 291 -27.41 14.22 -36.83
CA PRO A 291 -28.32 14.86 -37.77
C PRO A 291 -28.73 16.26 -37.31
N GLY A 292 -28.40 17.28 -38.09
CA GLY A 292 -28.81 18.67 -37.79
C GLY A 292 -28.35 19.13 -36.40
N ASP A 293 -29.24 19.78 -35.66
CA ASP A 293 -29.01 20.16 -34.26
C ASP A 293 -29.10 18.91 -33.36
N CYS A 294 -28.09 18.74 -32.51
CA CYS A 294 -27.96 17.55 -31.68
C CYS A 294 -27.73 17.92 -30.21
N THR A 295 -28.48 17.28 -29.33
CA THR A 295 -28.20 17.21 -27.89
C THR A 295 -27.63 15.85 -27.56
N LEU A 296 -26.45 15.82 -26.96
CA LEU A 296 -25.76 14.62 -26.54
C LEU A 296 -25.85 14.49 -25.02
N GLU A 297 -26.09 13.26 -24.58
CA GLU A 297 -26.06 12.87 -23.18
C GLU A 297 -25.07 11.73 -23.02
N ALA A 298 -24.03 11.97 -22.24
CA ALA A 298 -23.00 10.99 -21.92
C ALA A 298 -23.18 10.52 -20.49
N VAL A 299 -23.19 9.20 -20.30
CA VAL A 299 -23.24 8.56 -18.99
C VAL A 299 -22.09 7.57 -18.87
N VAL A 300 -21.32 7.70 -17.80
CA VAL A 300 -20.25 6.74 -17.45
C VAL A 300 -20.67 6.04 -16.18
N HIS A 301 -20.74 4.71 -16.22
CA HIS A 301 -21.00 3.86 -15.07
C HIS A 301 -19.73 3.10 -14.70
N GLY A 302 -19.23 3.29 -13.48
CA GLY A 302 -18.09 2.56 -12.92
C GLY A 302 -18.51 1.41 -11.99
N LYS A 303 -17.56 0.91 -11.20
CA LYS A 303 -17.84 -0.02 -10.09
C LYS A 303 -18.64 0.67 -8.98
N ASP A 304 -19.24 -0.14 -8.11
CA ASP A 304 -19.83 0.32 -6.85
C ASP A 304 -20.93 1.38 -7.01
N ASN A 305 -21.69 1.30 -8.11
CA ASN A 305 -22.74 2.25 -8.51
C ASN A 305 -22.24 3.69 -8.70
N GLU A 306 -20.93 3.92 -8.88
CA GLU A 306 -20.41 5.22 -9.29
C GLU A 306 -20.90 5.56 -10.69
N PHE A 307 -21.39 6.79 -10.89
CA PHE A 307 -21.73 7.27 -12.22
C PHE A 307 -21.41 8.76 -12.41
N ALA A 308 -21.20 9.14 -13.65
CA ALA A 308 -21.00 10.53 -14.08
C ALA A 308 -21.86 10.83 -15.29
N THR A 309 -22.34 12.07 -15.39
CA THR A 309 -23.16 12.54 -16.51
C THR A 309 -22.64 13.86 -17.08
N ALA A 310 -22.65 13.99 -18.40
CA ALA A 310 -22.40 15.25 -19.10
C ALA A 310 -23.38 15.44 -20.25
N SER A 311 -23.80 16.68 -20.50
CA SER A 311 -24.67 17.03 -21.63
C SER A 311 -24.01 18.08 -22.51
N LEU A 312 -24.14 17.91 -23.83
CA LEU A 312 -23.49 18.75 -24.83
C LEU A 312 -24.44 19.06 -25.98
N PHE A 313 -24.57 20.34 -26.34
CA PHE A 313 -25.29 20.75 -27.55
C PHE A 313 -24.33 21.07 -28.69
N ILE A 314 -24.68 20.68 -29.91
CA ILE A 314 -23.98 21.07 -31.14
C ILE A 314 -24.98 21.42 -32.24
N ALA A 315 -24.93 22.67 -32.71
CA ALA A 315 -25.77 23.13 -33.82
C ALA A 315 -25.34 22.48 -35.14
N ALA A 316 -26.24 22.45 -36.13
CA ALA A 316 -25.98 21.92 -37.47
C ALA A 316 -24.84 22.65 -38.18
N THR A 317 -24.67 23.95 -37.92
CA THR A 317 -23.64 24.81 -38.52
C THR A 317 -22.29 24.73 -37.80
N GLN A 318 -22.25 24.16 -36.59
CA GLN A 318 -21.04 24.05 -35.78
C GLN A 318 -20.25 22.79 -36.14
N LYS A 319 -18.95 22.97 -36.38
CA LYS A 319 -18.02 21.86 -36.69
C LYS A 319 -17.68 21.01 -35.45
N GLU A 320 -17.60 21.64 -34.29
CA GLU A 320 -17.17 21.03 -33.04
C GLU A 320 -17.92 21.62 -31.85
N SER A 321 -17.99 20.85 -30.76
CA SER A 321 -18.52 21.33 -29.48
C SER A 321 -17.85 20.59 -28.33
N LYS A 322 -17.81 21.21 -27.15
CA LYS A 322 -17.23 20.61 -25.95
C LYS A 322 -17.90 21.07 -24.66
N VAL A 323 -17.84 20.20 -23.64
CA VAL A 323 -18.29 20.51 -22.28
C VAL A 323 -17.29 19.91 -21.28
N THR A 324 -17.15 20.57 -20.13
CA THR A 324 -16.42 20.02 -18.97
C THR A 324 -17.44 19.45 -17.98
N GLY A 325 -17.05 18.45 -17.19
CA GLY A 325 -17.93 17.90 -16.16
C GLY A 325 -18.24 18.87 -15.04
N ASN A 326 -18.91 18.34 -14.02
CA ASN A 326 -19.48 19.11 -12.93
C ASN A 326 -18.46 19.46 -11.84
N ILE A 327 -17.33 18.74 -11.77
CA ILE A 327 -16.28 19.02 -10.79
C ILE A 327 -15.51 20.30 -11.16
N PRO A 328 -15.53 21.34 -10.29
CA PRO A 328 -14.71 22.53 -10.47
C PRO A 328 -13.22 22.16 -10.63
N ARG A 329 -12.50 22.83 -11.53
CA ARG A 329 -11.08 22.48 -11.80
C ARG A 329 -10.17 22.59 -10.57
N ASN A 330 -10.50 23.46 -9.62
CA ASN A 330 -9.82 23.57 -8.33
C ASN A 330 -10.07 22.34 -7.43
N HIS A 331 -11.22 21.68 -7.54
CA HIS A 331 -11.58 20.48 -6.77
C HIS A 331 -11.01 19.17 -7.36
N LEU A 332 -10.38 19.23 -8.54
CA LEU A 332 -9.64 18.08 -9.09
C LEU A 332 -8.37 17.76 -8.26
N PHE A 333 -7.84 18.76 -7.56
CA PHE A 333 -6.57 18.66 -6.83
C PHE A 333 -6.68 19.04 -5.35
N SER A 334 -7.88 19.43 -4.89
CA SER A 334 -8.23 19.76 -3.51
C SER A 334 -9.57 19.13 -3.14
N CYS A 335 -9.80 18.86 -1.85
CA CYS A 335 -11.10 18.39 -1.37
C CYS A 335 -11.88 19.55 -0.76
N GLU A 336 -13.21 19.51 -0.80
CA GLU A 336 -14.01 20.44 -0.01
C GLU A 336 -13.70 20.21 1.48
N LEU A 337 -13.33 21.29 2.16
CA LEU A 337 -12.95 21.27 3.57
C LEU A 337 -14.12 21.80 4.41
N SER A 338 -14.44 21.10 5.50
CA SER A 338 -15.30 21.67 6.53
C SER A 338 -14.64 22.90 7.17
N ALA A 339 -15.43 23.76 7.82
CA ALA A 339 -14.89 24.89 8.58
C ALA A 339 -13.87 24.44 9.65
N SER A 340 -14.13 23.32 10.33
CA SER A 340 -13.20 22.74 11.31
C SER A 340 -11.89 22.30 10.68
N ARG A 341 -11.94 21.60 9.53
CA ARG A 341 -10.73 21.14 8.86
C ARG A 341 -9.93 22.30 8.26
N THR A 342 -10.61 23.28 7.66
CA THR A 342 -9.97 24.51 7.20
C THR A 342 -9.21 25.19 8.34
N SER A 343 -9.84 25.37 9.50
CA SER A 343 -9.19 25.99 10.67
C SER A 343 -7.96 25.22 11.14
N VAL A 344 -8.00 23.88 11.15
CA VAL A 344 -6.83 23.06 11.52
C VAL A 344 -5.71 23.23 10.50
N LEU A 345 -6.00 23.15 9.20
CA LEU A 345 -4.97 23.29 8.16
C LEU A 345 -4.37 24.71 8.09
N GLU A 346 -5.16 25.75 8.38
CA GLU A 346 -4.65 27.12 8.52
C GLU A 346 -3.70 27.25 9.71
N ASN A 347 -4.03 26.62 10.84
CA ASN A 347 -3.15 26.56 12.00
C ASN A 347 -1.86 25.78 11.65
N GLU A 348 -1.96 24.58 11.05
CA GLU A 348 -0.79 23.82 10.61
C GLU A 348 0.11 24.62 9.65
N LEU A 349 -0.48 25.38 8.73
CA LEU A 349 0.28 26.21 7.80
C LEU A 349 1.05 27.29 8.53
N LYS A 350 0.41 27.92 9.53
CA LYS A 350 1.07 28.91 10.38
C LYS A 350 2.23 28.27 11.15
N THR A 351 2.01 27.15 11.83
CA THR A 351 3.06 26.51 12.63
C THR A 351 4.21 26.00 11.76
N CYS A 352 3.92 25.44 10.57
CA CYS A 352 4.96 25.01 9.63
C CYS A 352 5.80 26.18 9.08
N ARG A 353 5.21 27.37 8.90
CA ARG A 353 5.96 28.57 8.52
C ARG A 353 6.89 29.01 9.63
N GLU A 354 6.38 29.09 10.87
CA GLU A 354 7.20 29.41 12.04
C GLU A 354 8.36 28.41 12.19
N LEU A 355 8.11 27.11 11.98
CA LEU A 355 9.16 26.09 12.02
C LEU A 355 10.17 26.23 10.89
N HIS A 356 9.74 26.61 9.69
CA HIS A 356 10.65 26.89 8.58
C HIS A 356 11.53 28.12 8.86
N ASP A 357 10.97 29.18 9.45
CA ASP A 357 11.72 30.37 9.84
C ASP A 357 12.81 30.04 10.89
N LEU A 358 12.50 29.10 11.80
CA LEU A 358 13.46 28.60 12.80
C LEU A 358 14.51 27.66 12.19
N GLU A 359 14.11 26.80 11.25
CA GLU A 359 14.98 25.82 10.57
C GLU A 359 14.92 25.96 9.04
N PRO A 360 15.54 26.99 8.44
CA PRO A 360 15.40 27.28 7.01
C PRO A 360 16.01 26.21 6.10
N LEU A 361 16.95 25.41 6.62
CA LEU A 361 17.55 24.29 5.88
C LEU A 361 16.71 23.01 5.93
N ASN A 362 15.67 22.97 6.77
CA ASN A 362 14.78 21.83 6.86
C ASN A 362 13.74 21.90 5.75
N LYS A 363 13.85 20.98 4.79
CA LYS A 363 12.97 20.91 3.62
C LYS A 363 11.53 20.49 3.96
N TRP A 364 11.30 19.85 5.11
CA TRP A 364 10.00 19.25 5.41
C TRP A 364 8.93 20.28 5.79
N PRO A 365 9.18 21.26 6.68
CA PRO A 365 8.24 22.35 6.93
C PRO A 365 7.86 23.11 5.66
N LEU A 366 8.85 23.45 4.82
CA LEU A 366 8.63 24.15 3.55
C LEU A 366 7.74 23.36 2.58
N LEU A 367 8.07 22.08 2.36
CA LEU A 367 7.24 21.20 1.53
C LEU A 367 5.82 21.10 2.08
N THR A 368 5.68 20.98 3.40
CA THR A 368 4.38 20.88 4.06
C THR A 368 3.57 22.17 3.92
N CYS A 369 4.19 23.35 4.02
CA CYS A 369 3.55 24.62 3.71
C CYS A 369 2.96 24.64 2.30
N VAL A 370 3.73 24.20 1.30
CA VAL A 370 3.25 24.12 -0.09
C VAL A 370 2.06 23.16 -0.23
N LEU A 371 2.09 22.03 0.47
CA LEU A 371 0.99 21.06 0.44
C LEU A 371 -0.27 21.60 1.12
N LEU A 372 -0.13 22.25 2.27
CA LEU A 372 -1.23 22.89 3.00
C LEU A 372 -1.85 24.04 2.21
N MET A 373 -1.03 24.91 1.62
CA MET A 373 -1.50 25.99 0.73
C MET A 373 -2.30 25.44 -0.46
N ARG A 374 -1.87 24.32 -1.04
CA ARG A 374 -2.62 23.64 -2.11
C ARG A 374 -3.92 23.01 -1.63
N ALA A 375 -3.95 22.49 -0.41
CA ALA A 375 -5.13 21.88 0.19
C ALA A 375 -6.19 22.94 0.58
N LEU A 376 -5.75 24.07 1.13
CA LEU A 376 -6.59 25.19 1.54
C LEU A 376 -7.17 25.95 0.34
N ASP A 377 -6.31 26.54 -0.48
CA ASP A 377 -6.70 27.29 -1.67
C ASP A 377 -5.48 27.53 -2.57
N GLY A 378 -5.21 26.59 -3.48
CA GLY A 378 -4.09 26.70 -4.40
C GLY A 378 -4.15 27.90 -5.36
N CYS A 379 -5.32 28.51 -5.55
CA CYS A 379 -5.48 29.71 -6.38
C CYS A 379 -5.07 30.97 -5.60
N LYS A 380 -5.55 31.11 -4.36
CA LYS A 380 -5.17 32.20 -3.45
C LYS A 380 -3.66 32.21 -3.18
N PHE A 381 -3.07 31.04 -2.91
CA PHE A 381 -1.65 30.91 -2.59
C PHE A 381 -0.75 30.69 -3.82
N ARG A 382 -1.22 30.97 -5.04
CA ARG A 382 -0.49 30.63 -6.27
C ARG A 382 0.93 31.22 -6.34
N MET A 383 1.11 32.44 -5.85
CA MET A 383 2.42 33.10 -5.86
C MET A 383 3.34 32.49 -4.80
N ASP A 384 2.87 32.34 -3.57
CA ASP A 384 3.58 31.69 -2.46
C ASP A 384 3.97 30.24 -2.78
N ILE A 385 3.13 29.50 -3.51
CA ILE A 385 3.46 28.13 -3.95
C ILE A 385 4.60 28.12 -4.99
N LYS A 386 4.71 29.16 -5.82
CA LYS A 386 5.76 29.26 -6.85
C LYS A 386 7.09 29.74 -6.26
N ASN A 387 7.01 30.60 -5.26
CA ASN A 387 8.14 31.18 -4.55
C ASN A 387 7.91 30.98 -3.04
N PRO A 388 8.20 29.78 -2.52
CA PRO A 388 7.90 29.44 -1.13
C PRO A 388 8.93 29.96 -0.12
N ASP A 389 10.05 30.52 -0.61
CA ASP A 389 11.15 31.11 0.17
C ASP A 389 11.05 32.64 0.28
#